data_AF-K1XFP6-F1
#
_entry.id   AF-K1XFP6-F1
#
_cell.length_a   1.000
_cell.length_b   1.000
_cell.length_c   1.000
_cell.angle_alpha   90.00
_cell.angle_beta   90.00
_cell.angle_gamma   90.00
#
_symmetry.space_group_name_H-M   'P 1'
#
loop_
_entity.id
_entity.type
_entity.pdbx_description
1 polymer ?
#
loop_
_entity_poly.entity_id
_entity_poly.type
_entity_poly.pdbx_seq_one_letter_code
_entity_poly.pdbx_strand_id
1 'polypeptide(L)'
;MKIYIVVLLLAIFCYTDTTSTATAAHSPQPIVADTTAYYKPVKGQRRYVTGSYQGDIHLNGTGITYSGKRARIGYLAADLTYHPVGTKFRVFIDGKSFGIWTVEDKGGAIKNRHRFDFFVGESDAGRIAAESWGRGSDKTIVMYKI
;
A
#
# COMPACT_ATOMS: atom_id res chain seq x y z
N MET A 1 -31.27 76.42 31.50
CA MET A 1 -31.42 74.99 31.88
C MET A 1 -31.70 74.22 30.60
N LYS A 2 -30.70 73.51 30.06
CA LYS A 2 -30.76 72.82 28.76
C LYS A 2 -30.76 71.31 29.02
N ILE A 3 -31.82 70.61 28.62
CA ILE A 3 -31.89 69.15 28.63
C ILE A 3 -31.45 68.70 27.24
N TYR A 4 -30.36 67.93 27.16
CA TYR A 4 -29.92 67.30 25.92
C TYR A 4 -30.06 65.78 26.01
N ILE A 5 -30.42 65.24 24.86
CA ILE A 5 -30.92 63.91 24.55
C ILE A 5 -29.83 62.84 24.66
N VAL A 6 -30.31 61.67 25.09
CA VAL A 6 -29.75 60.31 25.08
C VAL A 6 -28.86 60.01 23.87
N VAL A 7 -27.64 59.50 24.11
CA VAL A 7 -27.00 58.49 23.23
C VAL A 7 -26.23 57.51 24.12
N LEU A 8 -26.81 56.33 24.31
CA LEU A 8 -26.15 55.15 24.89
C LEU A 8 -25.33 54.50 23.76
N LEU A 9 -24.02 54.75 23.73
CA LEU A 9 -23.09 54.05 22.84
C LEU A 9 -22.72 52.70 23.46
N LEU A 10 -23.34 51.63 22.95
CA LEU A 10 -22.94 50.25 23.20
C LEU A 10 -21.57 50.01 22.55
N ALA A 11 -20.52 49.88 23.34
CA ALA A 11 -19.22 49.43 22.86
C ALA A 11 -19.29 47.93 22.55
N ILE A 12 -19.50 47.58 21.28
CA ILE A 12 -19.32 46.22 20.77
C ILE A 12 -17.80 46.02 20.62
N PHE A 13 -17.16 45.48 21.66
CA PHE A 13 -15.76 45.09 21.60
C PHE A 13 -15.63 43.85 20.71
N CYS A 14 -14.84 43.99 19.65
CA CYS A 14 -14.54 42.97 18.64
C CYS A 14 -14.10 41.64 19.26
N TYR A 15 -14.87 40.58 19.04
CA TYR A 15 -14.37 39.22 19.17
C TYR A 15 -13.50 38.94 17.95
N THR A 16 -12.18 38.94 18.09
CA THR A 16 -11.32 38.36 17.06
C THR A 16 -11.41 36.86 17.18
N ASP A 17 -12.34 36.26 16.44
CA ASP A 17 -12.36 34.81 16.25
C ASP A 17 -11.09 34.45 15.44
N THR A 18 -10.03 34.10 16.16
CA THR A 18 -8.86 33.48 15.56
C THR A 18 -9.27 32.05 15.23
N THR A 19 -10.05 31.88 14.16
CA THR A 19 -10.28 30.58 13.55
C THR A 19 -8.97 30.19 12.88
N SER A 20 -8.08 29.60 13.68
CA SER A 20 -6.99 28.78 13.16
C SER A 20 -7.63 27.63 12.41
N THR A 21 -7.82 27.80 11.09
CA THR A 21 -8.11 26.70 10.17
C THR A 21 -6.83 25.88 10.02
N ALA A 22 -6.45 25.19 11.10
CA ALA A 22 -5.62 24.01 11.00
C ALA A 22 -6.39 23.06 10.07
N THR A 23 -5.97 23.02 8.81
CA THR A 23 -6.49 22.09 7.82
C THR A 23 -6.26 20.70 8.43
N ALA A 24 -7.32 20.05 8.89
CA ALA A 24 -7.23 18.70 9.42
C ALA A 24 -6.58 17.86 8.31
N ALA A 25 -5.32 17.49 8.50
CA ALA A 25 -4.58 16.68 7.57
C ALA A 25 -5.41 15.41 7.36
N HIS A 26 -5.97 15.25 6.16
CA HIS A 26 -6.78 14.09 5.81
C HIS A 26 -5.89 12.87 5.95
N SER A 27 -6.00 12.15 7.07
CA SER A 27 -5.28 10.90 7.27
C SER A 27 -5.57 10.00 6.07
N PRO A 28 -4.54 9.48 5.37
CA PRO A 28 -4.76 8.70 4.16
C PRO A 28 -5.66 7.51 4.50
N GLN A 29 -6.78 7.41 3.78
CA GLN A 29 -7.72 6.31 3.97
C GLN A 29 -7.00 4.97 3.77
N PRO A 30 -7.15 4.01 4.69
CA PRO A 30 -6.53 2.70 4.54
C PRO A 30 -7.07 1.99 3.30
N ILE A 31 -6.20 1.25 2.63
CA ILE A 31 -6.58 0.33 1.56
C ILE A 31 -6.76 -1.05 2.18
N VAL A 32 -7.98 -1.58 2.13
CA VAL A 32 -8.21 -3.02 2.30
C VAL A 32 -7.80 -3.69 1.00
N ALA A 33 -6.70 -4.43 1.05
CA ALA A 33 -6.01 -4.93 -0.13
C ALA A 33 -6.47 -6.35 -0.49
N ASP A 34 -6.79 -6.56 -1.77
CA ASP A 34 -6.87 -7.89 -2.37
C ASP A 34 -5.45 -8.27 -2.80
N THR A 35 -4.91 -9.35 -2.23
CA THR A 35 -3.49 -9.69 -2.42
C THR A 35 -3.28 -11.12 -2.87
N THR A 36 -2.19 -11.32 -3.57
CA THR A 36 -1.49 -12.60 -3.66
C THR A 36 -0.03 -12.41 -3.27
N ALA A 37 0.76 -13.47 -3.41
CA ALA A 37 2.20 -13.40 -3.35
C ALA A 37 2.83 -14.13 -4.54
N TYR A 38 4.02 -13.67 -4.92
CA TYR A 38 4.87 -14.26 -5.94
C TYR A 38 6.29 -14.44 -5.41
N TYR A 39 7.05 -15.31 -6.08
CA TYR A 39 8.40 -15.65 -5.67
C TYR A 39 9.31 -15.80 -6.87
N LYS A 40 10.63 -15.69 -6.69
CA LYS A 40 11.58 -15.90 -7.77
C LYS A 40 11.95 -17.39 -7.89
N PRO A 41 11.67 -18.04 -9.02
CA PRO A 41 12.07 -19.42 -9.25
C PRO A 41 13.59 -19.54 -9.43
N VAL A 42 14.14 -20.67 -9.01
CA VAL A 42 15.57 -21.02 -9.18
C VAL A 42 15.67 -22.37 -9.88
N LYS A 43 16.63 -22.48 -10.82
CA LYS A 43 16.89 -23.73 -11.54
C LYS A 43 17.33 -24.82 -10.54
N GLY A 44 16.69 -25.98 -10.58
CA GLY A 44 16.99 -27.12 -9.70
C GLY A 44 16.30 -27.09 -8.33
N GLN A 45 15.38 -26.15 -8.07
CA GLN A 45 14.53 -26.24 -6.88
C GLN A 45 13.66 -27.51 -6.94
N ARG A 46 13.26 -28.02 -5.77
CA ARG A 46 12.61 -29.32 -5.61
C ARG A 46 11.27 -29.42 -6.34
N ARG A 47 10.49 -28.33 -6.37
CA ARG A 47 9.17 -28.29 -7.02
C ARG A 47 8.93 -26.93 -7.67
N TYR A 48 8.26 -26.94 -8.81
CA TYR A 48 7.75 -25.74 -9.50
C TYR A 48 6.22 -25.71 -9.44
N VAL A 49 5.61 -24.53 -9.32
CA VAL A 49 4.15 -24.36 -9.25
C VAL A 49 3.50 -24.82 -10.54
N THR A 50 4.09 -24.45 -11.68
CA THR A 50 3.65 -24.86 -13.02
C THR A 50 4.26 -26.18 -13.48
N GLY A 51 5.04 -26.87 -12.63
CA GLY A 51 5.75 -28.11 -12.99
C GLY A 51 7.06 -27.92 -13.78
N SER A 52 7.47 -26.69 -14.12
CA SER A 52 8.78 -26.44 -14.75
C SER A 52 9.38 -25.09 -14.37
N TYR A 53 10.71 -24.98 -14.42
CA TYR A 53 11.42 -23.71 -14.20
C TYR A 53 10.94 -22.61 -15.16
N GLN A 54 10.79 -22.91 -16.45
CA GLN A 54 10.38 -21.92 -17.44
C GLN A 54 8.93 -21.47 -17.23
N GLY A 55 8.03 -22.38 -16.85
CA GLY A 55 6.66 -22.01 -16.54
C GLY A 55 6.58 -21.12 -15.30
N ASP A 56 7.37 -21.41 -14.26
CA ASP A 56 7.40 -20.57 -13.07
C ASP A 56 8.05 -19.19 -13.36
N ILE A 57 9.02 -19.11 -14.27
CA ILE A 57 9.58 -17.84 -14.76
C ILE A 57 8.51 -17.04 -15.52
N HIS A 58 7.69 -17.69 -16.33
CA HIS A 58 6.58 -17.03 -17.02
C HIS A 58 5.51 -16.52 -16.03
N LEU A 59 5.21 -17.31 -14.99
CA LEU A 59 4.21 -16.98 -13.98
C LEU A 59 4.67 -15.88 -13.02
N ASN A 60 5.88 -15.98 -12.48
CA ASN A 60 6.36 -15.14 -11.38
C ASN A 60 7.45 -14.13 -11.79
N GLY A 61 7.97 -14.23 -13.02
CA GLY A 61 9.08 -13.42 -13.49
C GLY A 61 10.45 -13.95 -13.07
N THR A 62 11.49 -13.22 -13.50
CA THR A 62 12.91 -13.58 -13.33
C THR A 62 13.50 -13.09 -12.00
N GLY A 63 12.71 -12.39 -11.19
CA GLY A 63 13.16 -11.68 -9.99
C GLY A 63 13.83 -10.33 -10.27
N ILE A 64 13.68 -9.80 -11.49
CA ILE A 64 13.92 -8.39 -11.81
C ILE A 64 12.57 -7.70 -11.88
N THR A 65 12.37 -6.68 -11.05
CA THR A 65 11.13 -5.92 -10.99
C THR A 65 10.98 -5.00 -12.21
N TYR A 66 9.77 -4.50 -12.45
CA TYR A 66 9.52 -3.49 -13.49
C TYR A 66 10.45 -2.26 -13.40
N SER A 67 10.81 -1.82 -12.19
CA SER A 67 11.75 -0.72 -11.97
C SER A 67 13.23 -1.07 -12.25
N GLY A 68 13.53 -2.32 -12.64
CA GLY A 68 14.88 -2.80 -12.95
C GLY A 68 15.68 -3.28 -11.74
N LYS A 69 15.08 -3.31 -10.54
CA LYS A 69 15.77 -3.76 -9.31
C LYS A 69 15.64 -5.27 -9.15
N ARG A 70 16.58 -5.86 -8.42
CA ARG A 70 16.42 -7.23 -7.92
C ARG A 70 15.30 -7.24 -6.87
N ALA A 71 14.32 -8.12 -7.07
CA ALA A 71 13.22 -8.31 -6.14
C ALA A 71 13.75 -8.73 -4.76
N ARG A 72 13.14 -8.20 -3.70
CA ARG A 72 13.46 -8.53 -2.30
C ARG A 72 12.23 -8.37 -1.44
N ILE A 73 12.20 -9.03 -0.28
CA ILE A 73 11.11 -8.88 0.69
C ILE A 73 10.98 -7.39 1.06
N GLY A 74 9.74 -6.91 1.11
CA GLY A 74 9.44 -5.48 1.20
C GLY A 74 9.17 -4.82 -0.16
N TYR A 75 9.24 -5.56 -1.27
CA TYR A 75 8.78 -5.12 -2.58
C TYR A 75 7.47 -5.79 -2.98
N LEU A 76 6.62 -5.06 -3.70
CA LEU A 76 5.36 -5.57 -4.22
C LEU A 76 5.08 -5.07 -5.64
N ALA A 77 4.21 -5.79 -6.33
CA ALA A 77 3.62 -5.40 -7.59
C ALA A 77 2.27 -4.69 -7.35
N ALA A 78 1.99 -3.68 -8.17
CA ALA A 78 0.72 -2.95 -8.15
C ALA A 78 0.29 -2.53 -9.56
N ASP A 79 -0.94 -2.03 -9.69
CA ASP A 79 -1.35 -1.26 -10.86
C ASP A 79 -0.71 0.13 -10.82
N LEU A 80 0.26 0.35 -11.71
CA LEU A 80 1.07 1.57 -11.74
C LEU A 80 0.28 2.83 -12.11
N THR A 81 -0.93 2.68 -12.64
CA THR A 81 -1.85 3.82 -12.90
C THR A 81 -2.31 4.45 -11.59
N TYR A 82 -2.47 3.65 -10.54
CA TYR A 82 -2.92 4.10 -9.22
C TYR A 82 -1.78 4.26 -8.23
N HIS A 83 -0.78 3.37 -8.31
CA HIS A 83 0.35 3.31 -7.39
C HIS A 83 1.65 3.27 -8.19
N PRO A 84 2.20 4.45 -8.57
CA PRO A 84 3.44 4.51 -9.32
C PRO A 84 4.60 3.84 -8.57
N VAL A 85 5.62 3.43 -9.32
CA VAL A 85 6.90 2.93 -8.77
C VAL A 85 7.43 3.89 -7.70
N GLY A 86 7.92 3.33 -6.58
CA GLY A 86 8.39 4.06 -5.42
C GLY A 86 7.32 4.38 -4.38
N THR A 87 6.03 4.17 -4.68
CA THR A 87 4.95 4.30 -3.68
C THR A 87 5.22 3.36 -2.51
N LYS A 88 5.11 3.87 -1.27
CA LYS A 88 5.33 3.09 -0.06
C LYS A 88 4.04 2.88 0.71
N PHE A 89 3.96 1.72 1.34
CA PHE A 89 2.86 1.35 2.21
C PHE A 89 3.38 0.81 3.53
N ARG A 90 2.81 1.25 4.65
CA ARG A 90 2.88 0.49 5.89
C ARG A 90 1.81 -0.60 5.83
N VAL A 91 2.24 -1.86 5.93
CA VAL A 91 1.37 -3.04 5.74
C VAL A 91 1.03 -3.66 7.08
N PHE A 92 -0.23 -4.03 7.23
CA PHE A 92 -0.74 -4.81 8.36
C PHE A 92 -1.45 -6.05 7.84
N ILE A 93 -1.18 -7.19 8.47
CA ILE A 93 -1.87 -8.46 8.21
C ILE A 93 -2.48 -8.91 9.53
N ASP A 94 -3.79 -9.09 9.56
CA ASP A 94 -4.54 -9.47 10.77
C ASP A 94 -4.21 -8.56 11.97
N GLY A 95 -4.12 -7.25 11.70
CA GLY A 95 -3.80 -6.21 12.69
C GLY A 95 -2.33 -6.11 13.10
N LYS A 96 -1.45 -7.02 12.66
CA LYS A 96 -0.02 -7.00 12.99
C LYS A 96 0.78 -6.28 11.92
N SER A 97 1.75 -5.46 12.31
CA SER A 97 2.60 -4.76 11.34
C SER A 97 3.56 -5.72 10.64
N PHE A 98 3.63 -5.62 9.31
CA PHE A 98 4.56 -6.33 8.43
C PHE A 98 5.57 -5.38 7.79
N GLY A 99 5.77 -4.20 8.39
CA GLY A 99 6.74 -3.22 7.95
C GLY A 99 6.30 -2.39 6.75
N ILE A 100 7.29 -1.81 6.07
CA ILE A 100 7.09 -0.94 4.91
C ILE A 100 7.36 -1.72 3.63
N TRP A 101 6.41 -1.65 2.70
CA TRP A 101 6.51 -2.25 1.38
C TRP A 101 6.52 -1.18 0.30
N THR A 102 7.31 -1.38 -0.75
CA THR A 102 7.49 -0.43 -1.85
C THR A 102 7.02 -1.03 -3.17
N VAL A 103 6.26 -0.26 -3.95
CA VAL A 103 5.92 -0.62 -5.32
C VAL A 103 7.17 -0.52 -6.18
N GLU A 104 7.64 -1.64 -6.68
CA GLU A 104 8.78 -1.70 -7.61
C GLU A 104 8.44 -2.48 -8.87
N ASP A 105 7.30 -3.17 -8.88
CA ASP A 105 6.95 -4.15 -9.88
C ASP A 105 5.51 -4.00 -10.40
N LYS A 106 5.18 -4.72 -11.46
CA LYS A 106 3.83 -4.83 -12.02
C LYS A 106 3.53 -6.27 -12.45
N GLY A 107 2.26 -6.63 -12.50
CA GLY A 107 1.82 -7.92 -13.04
C GLY A 107 0.71 -7.77 -14.08
N GLY A 108 0.62 -8.72 -15.01
CA GLY A 108 -0.45 -8.77 -16.00
C GLY A 108 -1.84 -8.88 -15.37
N ALA A 109 -1.95 -9.61 -14.26
CA ALA A 109 -3.18 -9.80 -13.50
C ALA A 109 -3.35 -8.80 -12.33
N ILE A 110 -2.37 -7.93 -12.09
CA ILE A 110 -2.40 -6.95 -11.00
C ILE A 110 -2.94 -5.65 -11.56
N LYS A 111 -4.26 -5.48 -11.41
CA LYS A 111 -5.07 -4.38 -11.97
C LYS A 111 -5.97 -3.81 -10.90
N ASN A 112 -6.33 -2.54 -11.02
CA ASN A 112 -7.14 -1.74 -10.09
C ASN A 112 -6.39 -1.24 -8.84
N ARG A 113 -7.03 -0.31 -8.11
CA ARG A 113 -6.44 0.41 -6.96
C ARG A 113 -6.24 -0.44 -5.69
N HIS A 114 -6.81 -1.64 -5.62
CA HIS A 114 -6.82 -2.49 -4.40
C HIS A 114 -6.09 -3.82 -4.59
N ARG A 115 -5.63 -4.16 -5.80
CA ARG A 115 -4.93 -5.41 -6.10
C ARG A 115 -3.41 -5.28 -5.99
N PHE A 116 -2.77 -6.16 -5.22
CA PHE A 116 -1.32 -6.18 -5.03
C PHE A 116 -0.75 -7.60 -5.05
N ASP A 117 0.54 -7.74 -5.35
CA ASP A 117 1.25 -9.03 -5.30
C ASP A 117 2.56 -8.88 -4.51
N PHE A 118 2.69 -9.60 -3.41
CA PHE A 118 3.83 -9.45 -2.49
C PHE A 118 4.98 -10.35 -2.92
N PHE A 119 6.19 -9.80 -3.03
CA PHE A 119 7.37 -10.64 -3.23
C PHE A 119 7.78 -11.29 -1.91
N VAL A 120 7.76 -12.62 -1.85
CA VAL A 120 7.98 -13.37 -0.59
C VAL A 120 9.27 -14.19 -0.55
N GLY A 121 10.09 -14.15 -1.60
CA GLY A 121 11.42 -14.75 -1.59
C GLY A 121 11.74 -15.54 -2.84
N GLU A 122 12.66 -16.49 -2.71
CA GLU A 122 13.21 -17.26 -3.83
C GLU A 122 13.15 -18.77 -3.58
N SER A 123 13.25 -19.56 -4.65
CA SER A 123 13.35 -21.02 -4.60
C SER A 123 12.18 -21.69 -3.84
N ASP A 124 12.39 -22.87 -3.27
CA ASP A 124 11.36 -23.62 -2.54
C ASP A 124 10.79 -22.84 -1.35
N ALA A 125 11.61 -22.05 -0.64
CA ALA A 125 11.15 -21.25 0.49
C ALA A 125 10.16 -20.17 0.04
N GLY A 126 10.50 -19.42 -1.01
CA GLY A 126 9.62 -18.43 -1.61
C GLY A 126 8.35 -19.07 -2.18
N ARG A 127 8.47 -20.23 -2.84
CA ARG A 127 7.31 -20.98 -3.36
C ARG A 127 6.34 -21.36 -2.24
N ILE A 128 6.84 -21.93 -1.16
CA ILE A 128 6.02 -22.34 -0.01
C ILE A 128 5.33 -21.11 0.60
N ALA A 129 6.06 -20.01 0.76
CA ALA A 129 5.49 -18.77 1.27
C ALA A 129 4.37 -18.24 0.34
N ALA A 130 4.58 -18.24 -0.97
CA ALA A 130 3.60 -17.76 -1.94
C ALA A 130 2.35 -18.63 -1.98
N GLU A 131 2.50 -19.96 -1.96
CA GLU A 131 1.38 -20.90 -1.88
C GLU A 131 0.60 -20.76 -0.57
N SER A 132 1.29 -20.50 0.56
CA SER A 132 0.65 -20.28 1.86
C SER A 132 -0.15 -18.97 1.94
N TRP A 133 0.08 -18.05 1.01
CA TRP A 133 -0.64 -16.78 0.91
C TRP A 133 -1.99 -16.91 0.21
N GLY A 134 -2.17 -17.95 -0.63
CA GLY A 134 -3.13 -18.02 -1.74
C GLY A 134 -4.58 -17.56 -1.50
N ARG A 135 -5.25 -17.23 -2.62
CA ARG A 135 -6.66 -16.77 -2.71
C ARG A 135 -7.58 -17.59 -1.77
N GLY A 136 -8.23 -16.89 -0.84
CA GLY A 136 -9.12 -17.51 0.15
C GLY A 136 -8.54 -17.62 1.55
N SER A 137 -7.35 -17.06 1.82
CA SER A 137 -6.92 -16.84 3.20
C SER A 137 -7.88 -15.85 3.88
N ASP A 138 -8.39 -16.17 5.08
CA ASP A 138 -9.22 -15.28 5.92
C ASP A 138 -8.48 -14.03 6.43
N LYS A 139 -7.35 -13.70 5.79
CA LYS A 139 -6.44 -12.65 6.21
C LYS A 139 -6.97 -11.30 5.77
N THR A 140 -7.06 -10.38 6.72
CA THR A 140 -7.36 -8.98 6.41
C THR A 140 -6.05 -8.23 6.25
N ILE A 141 -5.82 -7.71 5.04
CA ILE A 141 -4.61 -6.96 4.72
C ILE A 141 -4.97 -5.50 4.55
N VAL A 142 -4.39 -4.66 5.41
CA VAL A 142 -4.64 -3.23 5.45
C VAL A 142 -3.34 -2.49 5.17
N MET A 143 -3.39 -1.55 4.23
CA MET A 143 -2.22 -0.81 3.76
C MET A 143 -2.45 0.70 3.91
N TYR A 144 -1.50 1.39 4.52
CA TYR A 144 -1.49 2.85 4.64
C TYR A 144 -0.42 3.41 3.73
N LYS A 145 -0.81 4.23 2.75
CA LYS A 145 0.15 4.95 1.89
C LYS A 145 0.92 5.97 2.74
N ILE A 146 2.25 6.00 2.60
CA ILE A 146 3.16 6.89 3.35
C ILE A 146 4.14 7.62 2.44
#